data_AF-A0AAD6TEI3-F1
#
_entry.id   AF-A0AAD6TEI3-F1
#
_cell.length_a   1.000
_cell.length_b   1.000
_cell.length_c   1.000
_cell.angle_alpha   90.00
_cell.angle_beta   90.00
_cell.angle_gamma   90.00
#
_symmetry.space_group_name_H-M   'P 1'
#
loop_
_entity.id
_entity.type
_entity.pdbx_description
1 polymer ?
#
loop_
_entity_poly.entity_id
_entity_poly.type
_entity_poly.pdbx_seq_one_letter_code
_entity_poly.pdbx_strand_id
1 'polypeptide(L)'
;PKWAMEGKASLEKGTEGWGGEWTKMTGLWWALEKATLFESSTKGVSTTGRPKEIGHWVKCARKGAPPIANVGAFASSWQRWWKGINPKWRVAADGTLKQAEEGEWAELEKPGVNGFLSVLIALKWWKEGGGDGDWAEWVADVTWV
;
A
#
# COMPACT_ATOMS: atom_id res chain seq x y z
N PRO A 1 -13.33 -12.83 -4.31
CA PRO A 1 -13.31 -13.55 -3.01
C PRO A 1 -13.64 -12.59 -1.85
N LYS A 2 -14.07 -13.11 -0.70
CA LYS A 2 -14.53 -12.29 0.45
C LYS A 2 -13.51 -11.23 0.87
N TRP A 3 -12.26 -11.61 1.05
CA TRP A 3 -11.18 -10.71 1.47
C TRP A 3 -10.98 -9.52 0.51
N ALA A 4 -11.11 -9.75 -0.81
CA ALA A 4 -10.90 -8.72 -1.81
C ALA A 4 -12.06 -7.71 -1.82
N MET A 5 -13.29 -8.19 -1.67
CA MET A 5 -14.48 -7.34 -1.56
C MET A 5 -14.44 -6.49 -0.28
N GLU A 6 -14.05 -7.09 0.85
CA GLU A 6 -13.89 -6.39 2.12
C GLU A 6 -12.75 -5.36 2.06
N GLY A 7 -11.64 -5.71 1.41
CA GLY A 7 -10.53 -4.80 1.15
C GLY A 7 -10.96 -3.60 0.31
N LYS A 8 -11.65 -3.85 -0.81
CA LYS A 8 -12.19 -2.79 -1.69
C LYS A 8 -13.16 -1.87 -0.94
N ALA A 9 -14.14 -2.44 -0.24
CA ALA A 9 -15.07 -1.66 0.56
C ALA A 9 -14.36 -0.82 1.63
N SER A 10 -13.28 -1.35 2.23
CA SER A 10 -12.47 -0.61 3.20
C SER A 10 -11.72 0.55 2.57
N LEU A 11 -11.21 0.39 1.35
CA LEU A 11 -10.49 1.44 0.61
C LEU A 11 -11.41 2.55 0.11
N GLU A 12 -12.65 2.24 -0.25
CA GLU A 12 -13.63 3.20 -0.77
C GLU A 12 -14.31 4.00 0.35
N LYS A 13 -14.59 3.36 1.49
CA LYS A 13 -15.34 3.98 2.60
C LYS A 13 -14.67 5.26 3.12
N GLY A 14 -15.40 6.37 3.11
CA GLY A 14 -14.95 7.64 3.72
C GLY A 14 -13.81 8.32 2.96
N THR A 15 -13.63 7.99 1.68
CA THR A 15 -12.59 8.57 0.81
C THR A 15 -13.16 9.53 -0.23
N GLU A 16 -14.42 9.93 -0.07
CA GLU A 16 -15.06 10.97 -0.86
C GLU A 16 -14.26 12.27 -0.75
N GLY A 17 -13.74 12.77 -1.87
CA GLY A 17 -12.95 14.01 -1.91
C GLY A 17 -11.44 13.84 -1.71
N TRP A 18 -10.91 12.61 -1.62
CA TRP A 18 -9.46 12.36 -1.51
C TRP A 18 -8.67 12.56 -2.83
N GLY A 19 -9.36 12.95 -3.90
CA GLY A 19 -8.78 13.25 -5.21
C GLY A 19 -8.80 12.06 -6.17
N GLY A 20 -8.68 12.36 -7.48
CA GLY A 20 -8.77 11.37 -8.55
C GLY A 20 -7.65 10.33 -8.52
N GLU A 21 -6.47 10.68 -7.99
CA GLU A 21 -5.33 9.77 -7.93
C GLU A 21 -5.59 8.61 -6.96
N TRP A 22 -6.22 8.85 -5.81
CA TRP A 22 -6.63 7.80 -4.88
C TRP A 22 -7.63 6.83 -5.53
N THR A 23 -8.65 7.38 -6.22
CA THR A 23 -9.64 6.56 -6.95
C THR A 23 -8.98 5.73 -8.04
N LYS A 24 -8.04 6.31 -8.78
CA LYS A 24 -7.27 5.59 -9.81
C LYS A 24 -6.44 4.46 -9.21
N MET A 25 -5.69 4.72 -8.13
CA MET A 25 -4.86 3.74 -7.43
C MET A 25 -5.67 2.52 -6.99
N THR A 26 -6.80 2.75 -6.31
CA THR A 26 -7.67 1.68 -5.81
C THR A 26 -8.32 0.88 -6.95
N GLY A 27 -8.64 1.55 -8.07
CA GLY A 27 -9.10 0.91 -9.30
C GLY A 27 -8.05 0.02 -9.97
N LEU A 28 -6.80 0.48 -10.06
CA LEU A 28 -5.68 -0.29 -10.61
C LEU A 28 -5.36 -1.51 -9.74
N TRP A 29 -5.32 -1.35 -8.42
CA TRP A 29 -5.17 -2.49 -7.51
C TRP A 29 -6.25 -3.54 -7.75
N TRP A 30 -7.51 -3.13 -7.88
CA TRP A 30 -8.60 -4.06 -8.18
C TRP A 30 -8.43 -4.77 -9.52
N ALA A 31 -7.97 -4.06 -10.56
CA ALA A 31 -7.69 -4.64 -11.86
C ALA A 31 -6.55 -5.67 -11.79
N LEU A 32 -5.49 -5.37 -11.04
CA LEU A 32 -4.36 -6.26 -10.80
C LEU A 32 -4.79 -7.55 -10.09
N GLU A 33 -5.54 -7.44 -8.99
CA GLU A 33 -6.07 -8.62 -8.29
C GLU A 33 -7.03 -9.42 -9.18
N LYS A 34 -7.81 -8.77 -10.04
CA LYS A 34 -8.68 -9.47 -11.00
C LYS A 34 -7.87 -10.22 -12.05
N ALA A 35 -6.77 -9.64 -12.53
CA ALA A 35 -5.88 -10.26 -13.53
C ALA A 35 -5.19 -11.53 -12.99
N THR A 36 -4.89 -11.56 -11.69
CA THR A 36 -4.36 -12.74 -11.00
C THR A 36 -5.44 -13.69 -10.49
N LEU A 37 -6.69 -13.54 -10.96
CA LEU A 37 -7.86 -14.33 -10.53
C LEU A 37 -8.08 -14.31 -9.00
N PHE A 38 -7.64 -13.23 -8.35
CA PHE A 38 -7.62 -13.05 -6.90
C PHE A 38 -6.88 -14.17 -6.16
N GLU A 39 -5.81 -14.68 -6.77
CA GLU A 39 -4.88 -15.59 -6.11
C GLU A 39 -4.44 -15.01 -4.77
N SER A 40 -4.46 -15.85 -3.74
CA SER A 40 -4.02 -15.45 -2.42
C SER A 40 -2.83 -16.29 -2.02
N SER A 41 -1.64 -15.73 -2.19
CA SER A 41 -0.42 -16.35 -1.68
C SER A 41 -0.32 -16.18 -0.16
N THR A 42 0.28 -17.16 0.51
CA THR A 42 0.73 -16.99 1.90
C THR A 42 1.92 -16.04 1.98
N LYS A 43 2.63 -15.82 0.87
CA LYS A 43 3.75 -14.89 0.74
C LYS A 43 3.22 -13.54 0.23
N GLY A 44 3.25 -12.53 1.09
CA GLY A 44 2.93 -11.15 0.74
C GLY A 44 4.16 -10.32 0.40
N VAL A 45 3.98 -9.01 0.35
CA VAL A 45 5.11 -8.05 0.33
C VAL A 45 5.99 -8.24 1.56
N SER A 46 7.27 -7.88 1.44
CA SER A 46 8.25 -8.04 2.53
C SER A 46 7.77 -7.36 3.81
N THR A 47 8.05 -8.00 4.96
CA THR A 47 7.70 -7.46 6.28
C THR A 47 8.81 -6.62 6.90
N THR A 48 9.99 -6.62 6.29
CA THR A 48 11.16 -5.86 6.75
C THR A 48 10.87 -4.36 6.70
N GLY A 49 10.98 -3.67 7.84
CA GLY A 49 10.73 -2.24 7.94
C GLY A 49 9.26 -1.82 7.91
N ARG A 50 8.32 -2.78 7.82
CA ARG A 50 6.88 -2.51 7.78
C ARG A 50 6.39 -1.80 9.06
N PRO A 51 5.51 -0.79 8.96
CA PRO A 51 4.87 -0.19 10.12
C PRO A 51 4.25 -1.24 11.06
N LYS A 52 4.49 -1.09 12.36
CA LYS A 52 4.04 -2.04 13.40
C LYS A 52 2.52 -2.21 13.42
N GLU A 53 1.81 -1.15 13.07
CA GLU A 53 0.35 -1.06 12.96
C GLU A 53 -0.18 -2.05 11.91
N ILE A 54 0.48 -2.16 10.76
CA ILE A 54 0.11 -3.16 9.73
C ILE A 54 0.36 -4.57 10.26
N GLY A 55 1.49 -4.78 10.94
CA GLY A 55 1.79 -6.07 11.59
C GLY A 55 0.73 -6.47 12.63
N HIS A 56 0.28 -5.52 13.44
CA HIS A 56 -0.79 -5.71 14.41
C HIS A 56 -2.12 -6.01 13.71
N TRP A 57 -2.50 -5.21 12.72
CA TRP A 57 -3.73 -5.41 11.93
C TRP A 57 -3.79 -6.80 11.28
N VAL A 58 -2.69 -7.25 10.68
CA VAL A 58 -2.60 -8.61 10.11
C VAL A 58 -2.79 -9.68 11.18
N LYS A 59 -2.20 -9.52 12.38
CA LYS A 59 -2.39 -10.44 13.51
C LYS A 59 -3.84 -10.43 14.03
N CYS A 60 -4.51 -9.29 13.99
CA CYS A 60 -5.92 -9.12 14.37
C CYS A 60 -6.89 -9.52 13.25
N ALA A 61 -6.49 -10.45 12.37
CA ALA A 61 -7.28 -10.92 11.24
C ALA A 61 -7.79 -9.79 10.32
N ARG A 62 -7.02 -8.70 10.24
CA ARG A 62 -7.32 -7.52 9.41
C ARG A 62 -8.62 -6.80 9.79
N LYS A 63 -8.99 -6.87 11.06
CA LYS A 63 -10.19 -6.21 11.60
C LYS A 63 -9.85 -4.91 12.30
N GLY A 64 -10.54 -3.84 11.92
CA GLY A 64 -10.43 -2.51 12.52
C GLY A 64 -9.10 -1.82 12.17
N ALA A 65 -9.12 -0.50 12.04
CA ALA A 65 -7.87 0.26 11.94
C ALA A 65 -7.21 0.30 13.34
N PRO A 66 -5.91 0.01 13.47
CA PRO A 66 -5.19 0.23 14.71
C PRO A 66 -5.07 1.74 15.00
N PRO A 67 -4.98 2.15 16.29
CA PRO A 67 -4.73 3.54 16.62
C PRO A 67 -3.34 3.99 16.15
N ILE A 68 -3.28 5.07 15.37
CA ILE A 68 -2.02 5.71 14.99
C ILE A 68 -1.73 6.84 15.95
N ALA A 69 -0.84 6.59 16.91
CA ALA A 69 -0.49 7.57 17.94
C ALA A 69 0.34 8.75 17.40
N ASN A 70 1.16 8.51 16.38
CA ASN A 70 1.97 9.54 15.74
C ASN A 70 1.99 9.32 14.22
N VAL A 71 1.25 10.16 13.51
CA VAL A 71 1.07 10.05 12.06
C VAL A 71 2.36 10.33 11.31
N GLY A 72 3.19 11.27 11.76
CA GLY A 72 4.49 11.56 11.12
C GLY A 72 5.48 10.40 11.23
N ALA A 73 5.53 9.73 12.38
CA ALA A 73 6.35 8.54 12.57
C ALA A 73 5.82 7.34 11.75
N PHE A 74 4.50 7.20 11.68
CA PHE A 74 3.84 6.19 10.84
C PHE A 74 4.14 6.41 9.35
N ALA A 75 3.98 7.65 8.87
CA ALA A 75 4.32 8.06 7.51
C ALA A 75 5.77 7.73 7.18
N SER A 76 6.71 8.18 8.01
CA SER A 76 8.14 7.91 7.84
C SER A 76 8.46 6.41 7.78
N SER A 77 7.78 5.61 8.62
CA SER A 77 7.93 4.14 8.60
C SER A 77 7.35 3.53 7.34
N TRP A 78 6.21 4.02 6.87
CA TRP A 78 5.56 3.56 5.65
C TRP A 78 6.43 3.87 4.42
N GLN A 79 6.98 5.08 4.34
CA GLN A 79 7.86 5.50 3.24
C GLN A 79 9.11 4.64 3.16
N ARG A 80 9.77 4.40 4.30
CA ARG A 80 10.95 3.51 4.38
C ARG A 80 10.59 2.09 3.95
N TRP A 81 9.44 1.59 4.39
CA TRP A 81 8.96 0.27 4.00
C TRP A 81 8.68 0.19 2.50
N TRP A 82 7.95 1.14 1.94
CA TRP A 82 7.64 1.20 0.51
C TRP A 82 8.92 1.23 -0.33
N LYS A 83 9.89 2.10 0.01
CA LYS A 83 11.20 2.11 -0.64
C LYS A 83 11.93 0.76 -0.54
N GLY A 84 11.80 0.06 0.59
CA GLY A 84 12.47 -1.21 0.84
C GLY A 84 11.82 -2.44 0.19
N ILE A 85 10.54 -2.37 -0.20
CA ILE A 85 9.86 -3.45 -0.92
C ILE A 85 9.91 -3.30 -2.43
N ASN A 86 10.33 -2.13 -2.92
CA ASN A 86 10.48 -1.87 -4.34
C ASN A 86 11.69 -2.61 -4.94
N PRO A 87 11.65 -2.97 -6.23
CA PRO A 87 12.79 -3.56 -6.91
C PRO A 87 14.02 -2.65 -6.86
N LYS A 88 15.21 -3.25 -6.80
CA LYS A 88 16.48 -2.49 -6.68
C LYS A 88 16.71 -1.50 -7.81
N TRP A 89 16.26 -1.81 -9.02
CA TRP A 89 16.40 -0.93 -10.18
C TRP A 89 15.61 0.38 -10.01
N ARG A 90 14.53 0.35 -9.23
CA ARG A 90 13.70 1.52 -8.92
C ARG A 90 14.35 2.43 -7.88
N VAL A 91 15.19 1.89 -7.00
CA VAL A 91 15.78 2.65 -5.89
C VAL A 91 17.08 3.31 -6.35
N ALA A 92 17.09 4.64 -6.41
CA ALA A 92 18.30 5.43 -6.69
C ALA A 92 19.28 5.42 -5.51
N ALA A 93 20.52 5.88 -5.75
CA ALA A 93 21.56 5.92 -4.73
C ALA A 93 21.23 6.84 -3.53
N ASP A 94 20.41 7.87 -3.75
CA ASP A 94 19.90 8.77 -2.72
C ASP A 94 18.62 8.24 -2.02
N GLY A 95 18.14 7.05 -2.41
CA GLY A 95 16.92 6.44 -1.90
C GLY A 95 15.62 7.03 -2.46
N THR A 96 15.68 7.79 -3.55
CA THR A 96 14.48 8.16 -4.32
C THR A 96 14.00 6.99 -5.18
N LEU A 97 12.70 6.97 -5.51
CA LEU A 97 12.11 5.97 -6.40
C LEU A 97 12.06 6.53 -7.81
N LYS A 98 12.74 5.86 -8.73
CA LYS A 98 12.72 6.16 -10.16
C LYS A 98 11.41 5.65 -10.77
N GLN A 99 10.89 6.40 -11.72
CA GLN A 99 9.77 5.98 -12.56
C GLN A 99 10.32 5.64 -13.96
N ALA A 100 11.13 4.57 -14.04
CA ALA A 100 11.74 4.10 -15.28
C ALA A 100 11.20 2.70 -15.63
N GLU A 101 11.10 2.35 -16.91
CA GLU A 101 10.53 1.07 -17.36
C GLU A 101 11.54 -0.10 -17.34
N GLU A 102 12.71 0.10 -16.72
CA GLU A 102 13.81 -0.86 -16.79
C GLU A 102 13.83 -1.81 -15.58
N GLY A 103 13.31 -3.02 -15.75
CA GLY A 103 13.54 -4.13 -14.83
C GLY A 103 12.32 -5.00 -14.55
N GLU A 104 12.53 -6.10 -13.83
CA GLU A 104 11.46 -7.02 -13.43
C GLU A 104 10.72 -6.51 -12.18
N TRP A 105 9.41 -6.72 -12.14
CA TRP A 105 8.53 -6.34 -11.02
C TRP A 105 8.27 -7.48 -10.03
N ALA A 106 9.04 -8.57 -10.12
CA ALA A 106 8.81 -9.80 -9.38
C ALA A 106 8.70 -9.61 -7.86
N GLU A 107 9.38 -8.60 -7.28
CA GLU A 107 9.28 -8.27 -5.85
C GLU A 107 7.88 -7.74 -5.45
N LEU A 108 7.20 -7.05 -6.36
CA LEU A 108 5.89 -6.45 -6.14
C LEU A 108 4.74 -7.30 -6.69
N GLU A 109 5.01 -8.24 -7.60
CA GLU A 109 4.05 -9.27 -8.04
C GLU A 109 3.71 -10.23 -6.88
N LYS A 110 2.85 -9.76 -5.98
CA LYS A 110 2.43 -10.42 -4.75
C LYS A 110 0.91 -10.30 -4.65
N PRO A 111 0.13 -11.09 -5.41
CA PRO A 111 -1.31 -11.03 -5.34
C PRO A 111 -1.83 -11.49 -3.97
N GLY A 112 -3.01 -11.00 -3.61
CA GLY A 112 -3.73 -11.46 -2.43
C GLY A 112 -3.70 -10.51 -1.24
N VAL A 113 -4.28 -10.99 -0.14
CA VAL A 113 -4.58 -10.19 1.06
C VAL A 113 -3.35 -9.63 1.78
N ASN A 114 -2.16 -10.16 1.51
CA ASN A 114 -0.88 -9.67 2.05
C ASN A 114 -0.04 -8.90 1.02
N GLY A 115 -0.60 -8.67 -0.17
CA GLY A 115 0.02 -7.90 -1.25
C GLY A 115 -0.16 -6.41 -1.10
N PHE A 116 -0.41 -5.75 -2.24
CA PHE A 116 -0.64 -4.31 -2.35
C PHE A 116 -1.76 -3.79 -1.45
N LEU A 117 -2.76 -4.60 -1.11
CA LEU A 117 -3.82 -4.18 -0.19
C LEU A 117 -3.25 -3.64 1.14
N SER A 118 -2.17 -4.23 1.66
CA SER A 118 -1.53 -3.75 2.90
C SER A 118 -0.87 -2.37 2.73
N VAL A 119 -0.35 -2.09 1.55
CA VAL A 119 0.27 -0.79 1.20
C VAL A 119 -0.80 0.29 1.13
N LEU A 120 -1.89 0.02 0.40
CA LEU A 120 -3.00 0.96 0.20
C LEU A 120 -3.75 1.24 1.50
N ILE A 121 -4.02 0.22 2.32
CA ILE A 121 -4.68 0.40 3.63
C ILE A 121 -3.84 1.28 4.56
N ALA A 122 -2.52 1.15 4.52
CA ALA A 122 -1.65 1.99 5.32
C ALA A 122 -1.66 3.46 4.84
N LEU A 123 -1.68 3.72 3.53
CA LEU A 123 -1.90 5.07 3.00
C LEU A 123 -3.24 5.65 3.44
N LYS A 124 -4.29 4.81 3.49
CA LYS A 124 -5.59 5.22 4.01
C LYS A 124 -5.49 5.70 5.46
N TRP A 125 -4.89 4.89 6.32
CA TRP A 125 -4.78 5.26 7.74
C TRP A 125 -3.92 6.50 7.96
N TRP A 126 -2.88 6.70 7.14
CA TRP A 126 -2.08 7.93 7.17
C TRP A 126 -2.98 9.14 6.94
N LYS A 127 -3.77 9.15 5.86
CA LYS A 127 -4.67 10.26 5.53
C LYS A 127 -5.74 10.47 6.60
N GLU A 128 -6.37 9.39 7.08
CA GLU A 128 -7.37 9.44 8.16
C GLU A 128 -6.81 9.98 9.48
N GLY A 129 -5.54 9.74 9.76
CA GLY A 129 -4.85 10.32 10.90
C GLY A 129 -4.62 11.84 10.80
N GLY A 130 -4.97 12.46 9.66
CA GLY A 130 -4.76 13.89 9.41
C GLY A 130 -3.38 14.21 8.82
N GLY A 131 -2.64 13.22 8.34
CA GLY A 131 -1.41 13.48 7.60
C GLY A 131 -1.73 13.88 6.16
N ASP A 132 -1.32 15.08 5.74
CA ASP A 132 -1.49 15.52 4.35
C ASP A 132 -0.19 15.71 3.57
N GLY A 133 0.94 15.94 4.26
CA GLY A 133 2.19 16.49 3.71
C GLY A 133 2.57 15.97 2.33
N ASP A 134 3.42 14.95 2.28
CA ASP A 134 3.83 14.29 1.03
C ASP A 134 2.91 13.11 0.67
N TRP A 135 1.77 12.95 1.35
CA TRP A 135 0.86 11.82 1.14
C TRP A 135 0.42 11.67 -0.32
N ALA A 136 0.11 12.79 -0.98
CA ALA A 136 -0.32 12.79 -2.37
C ALA A 136 0.79 12.33 -3.32
N GLU A 137 2.06 12.65 -3.03
CA GLU A 137 3.22 12.21 -3.81
C GLU A 137 3.36 10.69 -3.73
N TRP A 138 3.17 10.12 -2.53
CA TRP A 138 3.24 8.67 -2.33
C TRP A 138 2.05 7.91 -2.92
N VAL A 139 0.86 8.52 -2.95
CA VAL A 139 -0.28 7.96 -3.69
C VAL A 139 0.04 7.92 -5.18
N ALA A 140 0.55 9.01 -5.75
CA ALA A 140 0.95 9.04 -7.17
C ALA A 140 2.05 8.03 -7.49
N ASP A 141 3.05 7.89 -6.61
CA ASP A 141 4.14 6.93 -6.78
C ASP A 141 3.67 5.47 -6.73
N VAL A 142 2.69 5.15 -5.88
CA VAL A 142 2.07 3.81 -5.83
C VAL A 142 1.16 3.58 -7.03
N THR A 143 0.43 4.60 -7.50
CA THR A 143 -0.40 4.52 -8.71
C THR A 143 0.40 4.25 -9.98
N TRP A 144 1.66 4.70 -10.02
CA TRP A 144 2.54 4.47 -11.16
C TRP A 144 2.95 2.99 -11.31
N VAL A 145 2.96 2.23 -10.20
CA VAL A 145 3.27 0.79 -10.18
C VAL A 145 2.04 -0.04 -10.54
#